data_AF-A0A453F4F0-F1
#
_entry.id   AF-A0A453F4F0-F1
#
_cell.length_a   1.000
_cell.length_b   1.000
_cell.length_c   1.000
_cell.angle_alpha   90.00
_cell.angle_beta   90.00
_cell.angle_gamma   90.00
#
_symmetry.space_group_name_H-M   'P 1'
#
loop_
_entity.id
_entity.type
_entity.pdbx_description
1 polymer ?
#
loop_
_entity_poly.entity_id
_entity_poly.type
_entity_poly.pdbx_seq_one_letter_code
_entity_poly.pdbx_strand_id
1 'polypeptide(L)'
;MLPPSRREFRDIYIIFELMESDLHQVIKANDDLSPEHHQFFFYQLLRGMKYIHAANVFHRDLKPKNILANADCKLKICDFGLARVSFNDTPSAIFWTDYVATRWYRAPELCGSFFSKYTPAIDIWSIGCIFAEMLTGRPLFPGKNVVHQLDLMTDLLGTPSAESISRIRNEKARRYLGNMKKKHPIPFSQKFPGVDPMALHLLERLLAFDPTDRPTAAETHTLLDWQILSSNPQRNPSRDLSLSLREGSWPERMYVN
;
A
#
# COMPACT_ATOMS: atom_id res chain seq x y z
N MET A 1 3.05 -24.28 -26.49
CA MET A 1 2.06 -24.36 -27.58
C MET A 1 1.96 -22.99 -28.23
N LEU A 2 2.21 -22.87 -29.53
CA LEU A 2 1.89 -21.66 -30.29
C LEU A 2 0.52 -21.88 -30.94
N PRO A 3 -0.40 -20.89 -30.88
CA PRO A 3 -1.71 -21.06 -31.47
C PRO A 3 -1.60 -21.21 -33.00
N PRO A 4 -2.39 -22.10 -33.60
CA PRO A 4 -2.35 -22.37 -35.04
C PRO A 4 -2.84 -21.18 -35.89
N SER A 5 -3.63 -20.25 -35.32
CA SER A 5 -4.08 -19.03 -35.98
C SER A 5 -4.11 -17.87 -34.99
N ARG A 6 -3.51 -16.74 -35.36
CA ARG A 6 -3.56 -15.49 -34.57
C ARG A 6 -4.98 -14.90 -34.44
N ARG A 7 -5.91 -15.28 -35.32
CA ARG A 7 -7.28 -14.73 -35.37
C ARG A 7 -8.31 -15.55 -34.60
N GLU A 8 -7.99 -16.80 -34.27
CA GLU A 8 -8.93 -17.74 -33.63
C GLU A 8 -8.63 -17.98 -32.15
N PHE A 9 -7.53 -17.42 -31.65
CA PHE A 9 -7.10 -17.60 -30.28
C PHE A 9 -7.97 -16.81 -29.31
N ARG A 10 -8.58 -17.51 -28.34
CA ARG A 10 -9.51 -16.93 -27.36
C ARG A 10 -8.88 -16.73 -25.98
N ASP A 11 -7.85 -17.50 -25.63
CA ASP A 11 -7.39 -17.62 -24.24
C ASP A 11 -5.88 -17.43 -24.10
N ILE A 12 -5.42 -16.34 -23.48
CA ILE A 12 -3.98 -16.14 -23.22
C ILE A 12 -3.57 -16.84 -21.92
N TYR A 13 -2.60 -17.76 -22.01
CA TYR A 13 -1.97 -18.39 -20.84
C TYR A 13 -0.63 -17.73 -20.57
N ILE A 14 -0.47 -17.18 -19.36
CA ILE A 14 0.78 -16.57 -18.92
C ILE A 14 1.31 -17.41 -17.76
N ILE A 15 2.55 -17.90 -17.90
CA ILE A 15 3.20 -18.77 -16.93
C ILE A 15 4.14 -17.91 -16.08
N PHE A 16 3.99 -18.02 -14.76
CA PHE A 16 4.82 -17.34 -13.78
C PHE A 16 5.39 -18.36 -12.78
N GLU A 17 6.32 -17.91 -11.94
CA GLU A 17 6.67 -18.67 -10.75
C GLU A 17 5.47 -18.79 -9.80
N LEU A 18 5.41 -19.89 -9.06
CA LEU A 18 4.37 -20.11 -8.06
C LEU A 18 4.68 -19.30 -6.80
N MET A 19 3.70 -18.56 -6.32
CA MET A 19 3.66 -17.97 -4.98
C MET A 19 2.47 -18.61 -4.26
N GLU A 20 2.72 -19.25 -3.13
CA GLU A 20 1.78 -20.12 -2.41
C GLU A 20 0.64 -19.32 -1.75
N SER A 21 0.89 -18.04 -1.44
CA SER A 21 -0.07 -17.20 -0.73
C SER A 21 -0.03 -15.74 -1.20
N ASP A 22 -0.86 -14.93 -0.55
CA ASP A 22 -0.84 -13.47 -0.65
C ASP A 22 -0.76 -12.87 0.76
N LEU A 23 -0.36 -11.60 0.82
CA LEU A 23 -0.15 -10.91 2.09
C LEU A 23 -1.45 -10.76 2.89
N HIS A 24 -2.63 -10.77 2.24
CA HIS A 24 -3.91 -10.74 2.96
C HIS A 24 -4.10 -12.03 3.77
N GLN A 25 -3.84 -13.19 3.17
CA GLN A 25 -3.91 -14.47 3.86
C GLN A 25 -2.82 -14.59 4.94
N VAL A 26 -1.60 -14.12 4.65
CA VAL A 26 -0.49 -14.12 5.63
C VAL A 26 -0.86 -13.30 6.87
N ILE A 27 -1.39 -12.09 6.71
CA ILE A 27 -1.81 -11.24 7.84
C ILE A 27 -2.96 -11.89 8.61
N LYS A 28 -3.91 -12.52 7.92
CA LYS A 28 -5.10 -13.12 8.55
C LYS A 28 -4.80 -14.44 9.29
N ALA A 29 -3.85 -15.22 8.80
CA ALA A 29 -3.55 -16.55 9.32
C ALA A 29 -2.54 -16.53 10.48
N ASN A 30 -1.74 -15.47 10.59
CA ASN A 30 -0.62 -15.38 11.53
C ASN A 30 -0.82 -14.19 12.46
N ASP A 31 -1.38 -14.46 13.64
CA ASP A 31 -1.50 -13.48 14.72
C ASP A 31 -0.14 -13.19 15.41
N ASP A 32 0.92 -13.91 15.02
CA ASP A 32 2.25 -13.90 15.63
C ASP A 32 3.37 -13.39 14.69
N LEU A 33 3.01 -12.66 13.61
CA LEU A 33 4.01 -11.98 12.78
C LEU A 33 4.90 -11.08 13.64
N SER A 34 6.19 -11.43 13.70
CA SER A 34 7.15 -10.68 14.50
C SER A 34 7.46 -9.30 13.89
N PRO A 35 7.98 -8.34 14.67
CA PRO A 35 8.44 -7.05 14.14
C PRO A 35 9.41 -7.17 12.96
N GLU A 36 10.26 -8.20 12.95
CA GLU A 36 11.19 -8.49 11.84
C GLU A 36 10.46 -8.90 10.57
N HIS A 37 9.36 -9.66 10.67
CA HIS A 37 8.52 -10.00 9.52
C HIS A 37 7.89 -8.74 8.93
N HIS A 38 7.30 -7.88 9.78
CA HIS A 38 6.72 -6.61 9.34
C HIS A 38 7.75 -5.74 8.62
N GLN A 39 8.95 -5.61 9.20
CA GLN A 39 10.05 -4.85 8.62
C GLN A 39 10.49 -5.45 7.28
N PHE A 40 10.63 -6.77 7.17
CA PHE A 40 11.10 -7.42 5.94
C PHE A 40 10.08 -7.36 4.81
N PHE A 41 8.80 -7.56 5.10
CA PHE A 41 7.73 -7.42 4.13
C PHE A 41 7.61 -5.97 3.63
N PHE A 42 7.62 -5.01 4.55
CA PHE A 42 7.57 -3.61 4.20
C PHE A 42 8.79 -3.17 3.36
N TYR A 43 9.98 -3.67 3.70
CA TYR A 43 11.20 -3.45 2.94
C TYR A 43 11.08 -3.92 1.49
N GLN A 44 10.67 -5.17 1.28
CA GLN A 44 10.52 -5.74 -0.06
C GLN A 44 9.45 -5.02 -0.88
N LEU A 45 8.33 -4.63 -0.26
CA LEU A 45 7.28 -3.84 -0.90
C LEU A 45 7.82 -2.49 -1.39
N LEU A 46 8.53 -1.75 -0.53
CA LEU A 46 9.16 -0.49 -0.90
C LEU A 46 10.22 -0.67 -1.99
N ARG A 47 10.99 -1.75 -1.94
CA ARG A 47 12.02 -2.06 -2.95
C ARG A 47 11.40 -2.29 -4.33
N GLY A 48 10.33 -3.07 -4.38
CA GLY A 48 9.56 -3.30 -5.62
C GLY A 48 8.95 -2.00 -6.15
N MET A 49 8.31 -1.22 -5.27
CA MET A 49 7.66 0.04 -5.66
C MET A 49 8.65 1.12 -6.07
N LYS A 50 9.84 1.20 -5.45
CA LYS A 50 10.94 2.05 -5.90
C LYS A 50 11.32 1.76 -7.35
N TYR A 51 11.42 0.48 -7.72
CA TYR A 51 11.73 0.08 -9.10
C TYR A 51 10.60 0.45 -10.07
N ILE A 52 9.34 0.14 -9.71
CA ILE A 52 8.15 0.43 -10.52
C ILE A 52 8.00 1.95 -10.75
N HIS A 53 8.15 2.75 -9.70
CA HIS A 53 8.07 4.22 -9.78
C HIS A 53 9.23 4.84 -10.56
N ALA A 54 10.43 4.28 -10.49
CA ALA A 54 11.57 4.73 -11.30
C ALA A 54 11.32 4.53 -12.81
N ALA A 55 10.47 3.58 -13.19
CA ALA A 55 10.02 3.37 -14.56
C ALA A 55 8.81 4.25 -14.96
N ASN A 56 8.41 5.21 -14.12
CA ASN A 56 7.19 6.03 -14.29
C ASN A 56 5.91 5.19 -14.44
N VAL A 57 5.87 4.02 -13.81
CA VAL A 57 4.68 3.16 -13.73
C VAL A 57 4.03 3.35 -12.38
N PHE A 58 2.71 3.51 -12.35
CA PHE A 58 1.93 3.58 -11.11
C PHE A 58 0.99 2.37 -11.04
N HIS A 59 1.00 1.65 -9.91
CA HIS A 59 0.27 0.39 -9.75
C HIS A 59 -1.23 0.63 -9.59
N ARG A 60 -1.58 1.55 -8.68
CA ARG A 60 -2.92 2.14 -8.46
C ARG A 60 -3.98 1.24 -7.85
N ASP A 61 -3.71 -0.05 -7.72
CA ASP A 61 -4.57 -1.00 -6.97
C ASP A 61 -3.74 -1.83 -5.97
N LEU A 62 -2.81 -1.18 -5.27
CA LEU A 62 -2.06 -1.86 -4.22
C LEU A 62 -2.99 -2.18 -3.04
N LYS A 63 -3.00 -3.46 -2.69
CA LYS A 63 -3.73 -4.04 -1.55
C LYS A 63 -3.05 -5.37 -1.19
N PRO A 64 -3.20 -5.90 0.03
CA PRO A 64 -2.50 -7.12 0.46
C PRO A 64 -2.74 -8.32 -0.47
N LYS A 65 -3.94 -8.45 -1.08
CA LYS A 65 -4.24 -9.49 -2.09
C LYS A 65 -3.42 -9.41 -3.39
N ASN A 66 -2.89 -8.24 -3.70
CA ASN A 66 -2.05 -8.02 -4.89
C ASN A 66 -0.55 -8.07 -4.54
N ILE A 67 -0.21 -8.47 -3.31
CA ILE A 67 1.16 -8.71 -2.85
C ILE A 67 1.28 -10.19 -2.55
N LEU A 68 1.85 -10.95 -3.48
CA LEU A 68 2.06 -12.38 -3.34
C LEU A 68 3.19 -12.66 -2.35
N ALA A 69 3.07 -13.74 -1.60
CA ALA A 69 4.04 -14.17 -0.59
C ALA A 69 4.30 -15.69 -0.70
N ASN A 70 5.48 -16.11 -0.26
CA ASN A 70 5.86 -17.53 -0.19
C ASN A 70 6.51 -17.90 1.15
N ALA A 71 6.76 -19.19 1.35
CA ALA A 71 7.40 -19.73 2.56
C ALA A 71 8.84 -19.23 2.78
N ASP A 72 9.49 -18.68 1.76
CA ASP A 72 10.80 -18.02 1.86
C ASP A 72 10.70 -16.57 2.35
N CYS A 73 9.51 -16.09 2.77
CA CYS A 73 9.26 -14.70 3.12
C CYS A 73 9.46 -13.73 1.94
N LYS A 74 9.46 -14.19 0.68
CA LYS A 74 9.64 -13.33 -0.49
C LYS A 74 8.31 -12.72 -0.89
N LEU A 75 8.33 -11.42 -1.20
CA LEU A 75 7.17 -10.72 -1.73
C LEU A 75 7.30 -10.41 -3.22
N LYS A 76 6.18 -10.50 -3.94
CA LYS A 76 6.04 -10.06 -5.34
C LYS A 76 4.75 -9.29 -5.55
N ILE A 77 4.86 -8.14 -6.20
CA ILE A 77 3.72 -7.30 -6.56
C ILE A 77 3.12 -7.87 -7.84
N CYS A 78 1.81 -8.09 -7.87
CA CYS A 78 1.08 -8.62 -9.02
C CYS A 78 -0.15 -7.76 -9.36
N ASP A 79 -0.86 -8.14 -10.44
CA ASP A 79 -2.07 -7.45 -10.92
C ASP A 79 -1.85 -5.99 -11.37
N PHE A 80 -1.09 -5.85 -12.44
CA PHE A 80 -0.87 -4.58 -13.13
C PHE A 80 -2.01 -4.21 -14.09
N GLY A 81 -3.20 -4.84 -14.00
CA GLY A 81 -4.32 -4.58 -14.92
C GLY A 81 -4.78 -3.12 -14.91
N LEU A 82 -4.63 -2.46 -13.76
CA LEU A 82 -4.95 -1.05 -13.57
C LEU A 82 -3.72 -0.13 -13.64
N ALA A 83 -2.52 -0.69 -13.82
CA ALA A 83 -1.29 0.08 -13.87
C ALA A 83 -1.22 0.95 -15.13
N ARG A 84 -0.56 2.10 -15.03
CA ARG A 84 -0.38 3.02 -16.17
C ARG A 84 1.01 3.63 -16.14
N VAL A 85 1.50 3.95 -17.34
CA VAL A 85 2.74 4.69 -17.51
C VAL A 85 2.42 6.16 -17.68
N SER A 86 3.09 7.02 -16.92
CA SER A 86 2.95 8.47 -17.01
C SER A 86 3.89 9.02 -18.07
N PHE A 87 3.59 8.79 -19.35
CA PHE A 87 4.41 9.34 -20.44
C PHE A 87 4.07 10.80 -20.78
N ASN A 88 2.89 11.31 -20.39
CA ASN A 88 2.46 12.68 -20.67
C ASN A 88 1.73 13.30 -19.46
N ASP A 89 1.88 14.61 -19.26
CA ASP A 89 1.16 15.44 -18.27
C ASP A 89 -0.38 15.52 -18.48
N THR A 90 -0.91 14.76 -19.44
CA THR A 90 -2.34 14.70 -19.73
C THR A 90 -3.06 13.87 -18.67
N PRO A 91 -4.04 14.46 -17.94
CA PRO A 91 -4.88 13.69 -17.02
C PRO A 91 -5.59 12.59 -17.80
N SER A 92 -5.25 11.34 -17.51
CA SER A 92 -5.95 10.20 -18.11
C SER A 92 -7.30 10.03 -17.42
N ALA A 93 -8.38 9.91 -18.18
CA ALA A 93 -9.69 9.57 -17.65
C ALA A 93 -9.62 8.16 -17.06
N ILE A 94 -10.04 7.99 -15.80
CA ILE A 94 -10.07 6.67 -15.19
C ILE A 94 -11.46 6.39 -14.67
N PHE A 95 -12.03 5.34 -15.25
CA PHE A 95 -13.23 4.70 -14.76
C PHE A 95 -12.89 3.84 -13.53
N TRP A 96 -12.67 4.48 -12.39
CA TRP A 96 -12.84 3.80 -11.11
C TRP A 96 -14.34 3.79 -10.81
N THR A 97 -15.05 2.77 -11.30
CA THR A 97 -16.44 2.58 -10.87
C THR A 97 -16.44 2.24 -9.38
N ASP A 98 -17.30 2.91 -8.62
CA ASP A 98 -17.46 2.72 -7.16
C ASP A 98 -17.87 1.29 -6.77
N TYR A 99 -18.20 0.45 -7.76
CA TYR A 99 -18.79 -0.87 -7.58
C TYR A 99 -17.81 -2.04 -7.68
N VAL A 100 -16.59 -1.85 -8.23
CA VAL A 100 -15.79 -3.00 -8.72
C VAL A 100 -14.52 -3.29 -7.90
N ALA A 101 -14.06 -2.40 -7.02
CA ALA A 101 -12.83 -2.64 -6.26
C ALA A 101 -12.88 -2.14 -4.80
N THR A 102 -12.08 -2.80 -3.94
CA THR A 102 -11.96 -2.50 -2.52
C THR A 102 -11.36 -1.12 -2.29
N ARG A 103 -12.15 -0.18 -1.77
CA ARG A 103 -11.76 1.23 -1.56
C ARG A 103 -10.80 1.48 -0.41
N TRP A 104 -10.53 0.47 0.42
CA TRP A 104 -9.86 0.62 1.72
C TRP A 104 -8.44 1.18 1.64
N TYR A 105 -7.76 0.94 0.51
CA TYR A 105 -6.38 1.37 0.26
C TYR A 105 -6.30 2.58 -0.68
N ARG A 106 -7.44 3.12 -1.13
CA ARG A 106 -7.45 4.26 -2.05
C ARG A 106 -7.08 5.54 -1.31
N ALA A 107 -6.22 6.34 -1.94
CA ALA A 107 -5.82 7.64 -1.42
C ALA A 107 -7.00 8.65 -1.37
N PRO A 108 -6.98 9.63 -0.44
CA PRO A 108 -8.04 10.63 -0.28
C PRO A 108 -8.37 11.38 -1.59
N GLU A 109 -7.37 11.74 -2.39
CA GLU A 109 -7.52 12.43 -3.67
C GLU A 109 -8.20 11.59 -4.76
N LEU A 110 -8.31 10.27 -4.56
CA LEU A 110 -9.02 9.35 -5.44
C LEU A 110 -10.46 9.08 -5.00
N CYS A 111 -10.87 9.51 -3.80
CA CYS A 111 -12.22 9.30 -3.30
C CYS A 111 -13.26 10.08 -4.14
N GLY A 112 -13.90 9.37 -5.07
CA GLY A 112 -14.97 9.86 -5.94
C GLY A 112 -14.51 10.49 -7.26
N SER A 113 -13.21 10.66 -7.51
CA SER A 113 -12.78 11.33 -8.75
C SER A 113 -12.71 10.39 -9.95
N PHE A 114 -13.31 10.80 -11.08
CA PHE A 114 -13.21 10.15 -12.39
C PHE A 114 -12.01 10.67 -13.23
N PHE A 115 -11.38 11.76 -12.79
CA PHE A 115 -10.29 12.44 -13.50
C PHE A 115 -9.27 13.00 -12.51
N SER A 116 -8.10 12.37 -12.37
CA SER A 116 -7.01 12.93 -11.56
C SER A 116 -5.69 13.01 -12.34
N LYS A 117 -4.83 13.97 -12.01
CA LYS A 117 -3.41 13.89 -12.35
C LYS A 117 -2.82 12.94 -11.32
N TYR A 118 -2.45 11.75 -11.77
CA TYR A 118 -1.93 10.71 -10.90
C TYR A 118 -0.47 11.00 -10.58
N THR A 119 -0.13 10.93 -9.31
CA THR A 119 1.25 10.98 -8.84
C THR A 119 1.58 9.64 -8.20
N PRO A 120 2.86 9.27 -8.06
CA PRO A 120 3.25 8.07 -7.32
C PRO A 120 2.71 8.06 -5.87
N ALA A 121 2.35 9.23 -5.31
CA ALA A 121 1.82 9.38 -3.96
C ALA A 121 0.55 8.56 -3.67
N ILE A 122 -0.22 8.18 -4.69
CA ILE A 122 -1.40 7.30 -4.53
C ILE A 122 -1.00 5.88 -4.09
N ASP A 123 0.10 5.37 -4.65
CA ASP A 123 0.65 4.08 -4.28
C ASP A 123 1.27 4.17 -2.88
N ILE A 124 1.91 5.30 -2.55
CA ILE A 124 2.50 5.56 -1.21
C ILE A 124 1.43 5.50 -0.12
N TRP A 125 0.27 6.11 -0.33
CA TRP A 125 -0.86 5.99 0.60
C TRP A 125 -1.31 4.53 0.77
N SER A 126 -1.42 3.80 -0.35
CA SER A 126 -1.83 2.40 -0.35
C SER A 126 -0.84 1.54 0.44
N ILE A 127 0.47 1.78 0.27
CA ILE A 127 1.56 1.16 1.05
C ILE A 127 1.42 1.48 2.54
N GLY A 128 1.09 2.72 2.91
CA GLY A 128 0.81 3.10 4.31
C GLY A 128 -0.36 2.31 4.90
N CYS A 129 -1.45 2.14 4.14
CA CYS A 129 -2.59 1.33 4.56
C CYS A 129 -2.21 -0.15 4.75
N ILE A 130 -1.44 -0.73 3.82
CA ILE A 130 -0.93 -2.11 3.93
C ILE A 130 -0.01 -2.25 5.14
N PHE A 131 0.86 -1.27 5.40
CA PHE A 131 1.77 -1.31 6.54
C PHE A 131 1.01 -1.25 7.87
N ALA A 132 0.01 -0.37 8.00
CA ALA A 132 -0.87 -0.36 9.16
C ALA A 132 -1.63 -1.69 9.35
N GLU A 133 -2.05 -2.35 8.26
CA GLU A 133 -2.72 -3.64 8.32
C GLU A 133 -1.77 -4.76 8.75
N MET A 134 -0.51 -4.77 8.29
CA MET A 134 0.52 -5.67 8.80
C MET A 134 0.72 -5.48 10.31
N LEU A 135 0.86 -4.23 10.76
CA LEU A 135 1.11 -3.91 12.17
C LEU A 135 -0.06 -4.23 13.12
N THR A 136 -1.28 -4.32 12.61
CA THR A 136 -2.48 -4.42 13.45
C THR A 136 -3.36 -5.64 13.16
N GLY A 137 -3.04 -6.43 12.15
CA GLY A 137 -3.83 -7.57 11.70
C GLY A 137 -5.16 -7.20 11.02
N ARG A 138 -5.47 -5.90 10.85
CA ARG A 138 -6.78 -5.45 10.37
C ARG A 138 -6.70 -4.24 9.43
N PRO A 139 -7.62 -4.13 8.45
CA PRO A 139 -7.65 -2.98 7.55
C PRO A 139 -7.82 -1.66 8.30
N LEU A 140 -7.01 -0.66 7.92
CA LEU A 140 -7.01 0.64 8.59
C LEU A 140 -8.30 1.45 8.32
N PHE A 141 -8.76 1.47 7.08
CA PHE A 141 -9.92 2.26 6.64
C PHE A 141 -10.96 1.40 5.90
N PRO A 142 -11.72 0.52 6.59
CA PRO A 142 -12.71 -0.36 5.98
C PRO A 142 -14.03 0.36 5.62
N GLY A 143 -13.95 1.42 4.81
CA GLY A 143 -15.12 2.23 4.45
C GLY A 143 -16.14 1.49 3.59
N LYS A 144 -17.41 1.71 3.90
CA LYS A 144 -18.57 1.07 3.23
C LYS A 144 -18.99 1.82 1.95
N ASN A 145 -18.73 3.12 1.92
CA ASN A 145 -18.99 4.03 0.81
C ASN A 145 -17.98 5.19 0.87
N VAL A 146 -18.01 6.11 -0.10
CA VAL A 146 -17.05 7.23 -0.18
C VAL A 146 -17.09 8.12 1.07
N VAL A 147 -18.28 8.45 1.56
CA VAL A 147 -18.47 9.28 2.75
C VAL A 147 -17.88 8.60 3.98
N HIS A 148 -18.23 7.34 4.22
CA HIS A 148 -17.69 6.57 5.34
C HIS A 148 -16.16 6.40 5.23
N GLN A 149 -15.61 6.25 4.02
CA GLN A 149 -14.15 6.19 3.82
C GLN A 149 -13.48 7.50 4.26
N LEU A 150 -14.03 8.65 3.85
CA LEU A 150 -13.53 9.97 4.23
C LEU A 150 -13.70 10.22 5.74
N ASP A 151 -14.79 9.77 6.35
CA ASP A 151 -14.99 9.82 7.80
C ASP A 151 -13.87 9.07 8.52
N LEU A 152 -13.59 7.82 8.15
CA LEU A 152 -12.54 7.01 8.77
C LEU A 152 -11.14 7.65 8.63
N MET A 153 -10.83 8.22 7.46
CA MET A 153 -9.58 8.93 7.23
C MET A 153 -9.45 10.17 8.13
N THR A 154 -10.51 10.98 8.20
CA THR A 154 -10.51 12.22 8.97
C THR A 154 -10.68 12.02 10.48
N ASP A 155 -11.23 10.88 10.91
CA ASP A 155 -11.24 10.48 12.32
C ASP A 155 -9.83 10.22 12.85
N LEU A 156 -8.92 9.74 11.99
CA LEU A 156 -7.52 9.55 12.34
C LEU A 156 -6.67 10.81 12.08
N LEU A 157 -6.74 11.36 10.88
CA LEU A 157 -5.85 12.44 10.42
C LEU A 157 -6.35 13.85 10.76
N GLY A 158 -7.55 13.96 11.33
CA GLY A 158 -8.23 15.24 11.50
C GLY A 158 -8.84 15.77 10.20
N THR A 159 -9.50 16.92 10.30
CA THR A 159 -10.06 17.59 9.13
C THR A 159 -8.94 18.24 8.31
N PRO A 160 -8.84 17.96 7.00
CA PRO A 160 -7.82 18.56 6.14
C PRO A 160 -7.97 20.09 6.07
N SER A 161 -6.86 20.77 5.73
CA SER A 161 -6.86 22.22 5.54
C SER A 161 -7.80 22.62 4.38
N ALA A 162 -8.29 23.87 4.39
CA ALA A 162 -9.10 24.39 3.30
C ALA A 162 -8.34 24.35 1.95
N GLU A 163 -7.01 24.53 1.99
CA GLU A 163 -6.15 24.41 0.83
C GLU A 163 -6.13 22.98 0.29
N SER A 164 -5.89 21.98 1.14
CA SER A 164 -5.90 20.57 0.72
C SER A 164 -7.28 20.15 0.20
N ILE A 165 -8.37 20.63 0.82
CA ILE A 165 -9.73 20.40 0.34
C ILE A 165 -9.94 21.01 -1.05
N SER A 166 -9.40 22.21 -1.32
CA SER A 166 -9.54 22.90 -2.60
C SER A 166 -8.90 22.13 -3.78
N ARG A 167 -7.86 21.33 -3.50
CA ARG A 167 -7.14 20.50 -4.46
C ARG A 167 -7.89 19.21 -4.81
N ILE A 168 -8.90 18.82 -4.03
CA ILE A 168 -9.72 17.64 -4.30
C ILE A 168 -10.62 17.91 -5.50
N ARG A 169 -10.44 17.10 -6.55
CA ARG A 169 -11.18 17.27 -7.82
C ARG A 169 -12.64 16.83 -7.75
N ASN A 170 -12.97 15.83 -6.93
CA ASN A 170 -14.35 15.40 -6.80
C ASN A 170 -15.15 16.44 -6.01
N GLU A 171 -16.13 17.05 -6.67
CA GLU A 171 -16.96 18.10 -6.07
C GLU A 171 -17.79 17.61 -4.87
N LYS A 172 -18.30 16.38 -4.91
CA LYS A 172 -19.08 15.80 -3.80
C LYS A 172 -18.23 15.61 -2.55
N ALA A 173 -17.01 15.07 -2.70
CA ALA A 173 -16.03 14.88 -1.64
C ALA A 173 -15.56 16.23 -1.09
N ARG A 174 -15.24 17.20 -1.97
CA ARG A 174 -14.87 18.57 -1.58
C ARG A 174 -15.96 19.25 -0.78
N ARG A 175 -17.22 19.18 -1.23
CA ARG A 175 -18.38 19.74 -0.52
C ARG A 175 -18.61 19.05 0.83
N TYR A 176 -18.49 17.73 0.87
CA TYR A 176 -18.65 16.96 2.08
C TYR A 176 -17.58 17.33 3.12
N LEU A 177 -16.30 17.35 2.73
CA LEU A 177 -15.17 17.74 3.60
C LEU A 177 -15.21 19.22 3.99
N GLY A 178 -15.71 20.10 3.13
CA GLY A 178 -15.88 21.52 3.44
C GLY A 178 -16.96 21.79 4.49
N ASN A 179 -18.00 20.94 4.55
CA ASN A 179 -19.13 21.11 5.46
C ASN A 179 -19.02 20.26 6.74
N MET A 180 -18.00 19.39 6.85
CA MET A 180 -17.86 18.52 8.01
C MET A 180 -17.47 19.31 9.27
N LYS A 181 -17.85 18.80 10.44
CA LYS A 181 -17.37 19.34 11.72
C LYS A 181 -15.86 19.13 11.81
N LYS A 182 -15.12 20.16 12.26
CA LYS A 182 -13.67 20.08 12.46
C LYS A 182 -13.33 18.96 13.46
N LYS A 183 -12.43 18.08 13.05
CA LYS A 183 -11.84 16.98 13.85
C LYS A 183 -10.36 17.27 14.06
N HIS A 184 -9.86 16.95 15.25
CA HIS A 184 -8.42 17.00 15.55
C HIS A 184 -7.77 15.66 15.19
N PRO A 185 -6.52 15.66 14.71
CA PRO A 185 -5.79 14.42 14.47
C PRO A 185 -5.59 13.63 15.77
N ILE A 186 -5.66 12.30 15.67
CA ILE A 186 -5.30 11.41 16.76
C ILE A 186 -3.80 11.09 16.63
N PRO A 187 -3.00 11.28 17.69
CA PRO A 187 -1.60 10.87 17.69
C PRO A 187 -1.45 9.39 17.31
N PHE A 188 -0.53 9.06 16.40
CA PHE A 188 -0.36 7.69 15.92
C PHE A 188 0.04 6.73 17.05
N SER A 189 0.82 7.20 18.03
CA SER A 189 1.13 6.46 19.25
C SER A 189 -0.10 6.05 20.07
N GLN A 190 -1.18 6.83 20.01
CA GLN A 190 -2.45 6.50 20.65
C GLN A 190 -3.27 5.51 19.79
N LYS A 191 -3.27 5.69 18.46
CA LYS A 191 -4.01 4.80 17.55
C LYS A 191 -3.39 3.40 17.45
N PHE A 192 -2.08 3.33 17.54
CA PHE A 192 -1.26 2.14 17.33
C PHE A 192 -0.37 1.90 18.58
N PRO A 193 -0.98 1.54 19.73
CA PRO A 193 -0.23 1.34 20.97
C PRO A 193 0.72 0.14 20.83
N GLY A 194 1.93 0.26 21.39
CA GLY A 194 2.92 -0.81 21.41
C GLY A 194 3.66 -1.05 20.08
N VAL A 195 3.35 -0.29 19.03
CA VAL A 195 4.13 -0.30 17.79
C VAL A 195 5.43 0.48 17.99
N ASP A 196 6.51 -0.04 17.40
CA ASP A 196 7.83 0.60 17.39
C ASP A 196 7.75 2.08 16.95
N PRO A 197 8.34 3.03 17.70
CA PRO A 197 8.26 4.46 17.37
C PRO A 197 8.78 4.82 15.97
N MET A 198 9.75 4.07 15.46
CA MET A 198 10.32 4.31 14.13
C MET A 198 9.37 3.85 13.03
N ALA A 199 8.75 2.68 13.21
CA ALA A 199 7.67 2.21 12.35
C ALA A 199 6.49 3.19 12.34
N LEU A 200 6.11 3.74 13.51
CA LEU A 200 5.06 4.77 13.60
C LEU A 200 5.42 6.04 12.84
N HIS A 201 6.66 6.51 12.97
CA HIS A 201 7.11 7.70 12.27
C HIS A 201 7.05 7.52 10.74
N LEU A 202 7.46 6.36 10.23
CA LEU A 202 7.32 6.04 8.81
C LEU A 202 5.84 6.00 8.40
N LEU A 203 5.00 5.32 9.19
CA LEU A 203 3.58 5.18 8.90
C LEU A 203 2.85 6.53 8.85
N GLU A 204 3.15 7.43 9.78
CA GLU A 204 2.59 8.80 9.83
C GLU A 204 2.93 9.59 8.57
N ARG A 205 4.17 9.50 8.07
CA ARG A 205 4.58 10.17 6.83
C ARG A 205 3.91 9.60 5.58
N LEU A 206 3.66 8.28 5.54
CA LEU A 206 2.96 7.65 4.41
C LEU A 206 1.48 8.03 4.35
N LEU A 207 0.85 8.21 5.51
CA LEU A 207 -0.58 8.50 5.67
C LEU A 207 -0.89 10.00 5.76
N ALA A 208 -0.20 10.82 4.97
CA ALA A 208 -0.53 12.24 4.86
C ALA A 208 -1.75 12.47 3.94
N PHE A 209 -2.66 13.37 4.34
CA PHE A 209 -3.85 13.66 3.54
C PHE A 209 -3.47 14.32 2.22
N ASP A 210 -2.61 15.35 2.24
CA ASP A 210 -2.10 15.98 1.03
C ASP A 210 -1.07 15.07 0.35
N PRO A 211 -1.23 14.73 -0.95
CA PRO A 211 -0.26 13.92 -1.66
C PRO A 211 1.14 14.53 -1.73
N THR A 212 1.31 15.85 -1.59
CA THR A 212 2.64 16.49 -1.61
C THR A 212 3.44 16.27 -0.34
N ASP A 213 2.76 15.93 0.76
CA ASP A 213 3.39 15.70 2.06
C ASP A 213 3.88 14.25 2.21
N ARG A 214 3.50 13.38 1.26
CA ARG A 214 3.92 11.98 1.24
C ARG A 214 5.32 11.84 0.64
N PRO A 215 6.23 11.06 1.26
CA PRO A 215 7.53 10.76 0.67
C PRO A 215 7.38 9.87 -0.55
N THR A 216 8.39 9.86 -1.41
CA THR A 216 8.50 8.88 -2.50
C THR A 216 8.87 7.50 -1.96
N ALA A 217 8.63 6.46 -2.77
CA ALA A 217 9.06 5.10 -2.42
C ALA A 217 10.59 5.02 -2.25
N ALA A 218 11.35 5.79 -3.03
CA ALA A 218 12.80 5.87 -2.94
C ALA A 218 13.28 6.50 -1.62
N GLU A 219 12.69 7.62 -1.20
CA GLU A 219 13.01 8.28 0.06
C GLU A 219 12.66 7.38 1.25
N THR A 220 11.47 6.77 1.23
CA THR A 220 11.01 5.86 2.30
C THR A 220 11.93 4.64 2.41
N HIS A 221 12.29 4.03 1.28
CA HIS A 221 13.22 2.90 1.26
C HIS A 221 14.60 3.28 1.81
N THR A 222 15.11 4.47 1.46
CA THR A 222 16.43 4.94 1.93
C THR A 222 16.42 5.19 3.43
N LEU A 223 15.34 5.76 3.97
CA LEU A 223 15.18 5.95 5.41
C LEU A 223 15.12 4.62 6.16
N LEU A 224 14.37 3.65 5.63
CA LEU A 224 14.26 2.32 6.22
C LEU A 224 15.60 1.56 6.16
N ASP A 225 16.32 1.60 5.03
CA ASP A 225 17.67 1.03 4.90
C ASP A 225 18.60 1.61 5.98
N TRP A 226 18.62 2.93 6.11
CA TRP A 226 19.47 3.61 7.08
C TRP A 226 19.11 3.23 8.53
N GLN A 227 17.82 3.10 8.84
CA GLN A 227 17.37 2.65 10.15
C GLN A 227 17.84 1.22 10.45
N ILE A 228 17.65 0.28 9.51
CA ILE A 228 18.07 -1.12 9.68
C ILE A 228 19.59 -1.21 9.92
N LEU A 229 20.38 -0.49 9.13
CA LEU A 229 21.84 -0.47 9.25
C LEU A 229 22.31 0.21 10.54
N SER A 230 21.61 1.24 11.00
CA SER A 230 21.95 1.93 12.25
C SER A 230 21.66 1.06 13.48
N SER A 231 20.61 0.24 13.43
CA SER A 231 20.28 -0.71 14.49
C SER A 231 21.22 -1.92 14.54
N ASN A 232 21.77 -2.33 13.39
CA ASN A 232 22.75 -3.42 13.32
C ASN A 232 23.70 -3.25 12.11
N PRO A 233 24.89 -2.66 12.29
CA PRO A 233 25.81 -2.32 11.19
C PRO A 233 26.37 -3.51 10.40
N GLN A 234 26.35 -4.71 10.99
CA GLN A 234 26.79 -5.94 10.31
C GLN A 234 25.66 -6.58 9.47
N ARG A 235 24.42 -6.08 9.61
CA ARG A 235 23.23 -6.67 8.98
C ARG A 235 23.12 -6.22 7.53
N ASN A 236 23.21 -7.14 6.59
CA ASN A 236 22.79 -6.92 5.22
C ASN A 236 21.25 -7.00 5.14
N PRO A 237 20.52 -5.89 4.89
CA PRO A 237 19.06 -5.88 4.99
C PRO A 237 18.37 -6.91 4.09
N SER A 238 18.95 -7.24 2.94
CA SER A 238 18.36 -8.24 2.03
C SER A 238 18.75 -9.68 2.38
N ARG A 239 19.99 -9.92 2.80
CA ARG A 239 20.49 -11.28 3.10
C ARG A 239 20.19 -11.73 4.53
N ASP A 240 20.31 -10.84 5.50
CA ASP A 240 20.27 -11.25 6.91
C ASP A 240 18.86 -11.26 7.48
N LEU A 241 17.94 -10.44 6.95
CA LEU A 241 16.51 -10.57 7.26
C LEU A 241 15.95 -11.88 6.69
N SER A 242 16.36 -12.28 5.49
CA SER A 242 15.95 -13.58 4.93
C SER A 242 16.56 -14.78 5.68
N LEU A 243 17.78 -14.67 6.19
CA LEU A 243 18.41 -15.72 7.01
C LEU A 243 17.82 -15.80 8.42
N SER A 244 17.60 -14.66 9.10
CA SER A 244 17.01 -14.67 10.47
C SER A 244 15.58 -15.23 10.48
N LEU A 245 14.83 -15.03 9.40
CA LEU A 245 13.48 -15.57 9.23
C LEU A 245 13.47 -17.04 8.76
N ARG A 246 14.62 -17.61 8.39
CA ARG A 246 14.76 -19.04 8.06
C ARG A 246 15.15 -19.88 9.27
N GLU A 247 15.85 -19.28 10.24
CA GLU A 247 16.30 -19.95 11.46
C GLU A 247 15.30 -19.82 12.62
N GLY A 248 14.44 -18.80 12.61
CA GLY A 248 13.31 -18.64 13.52
C GLY A 248 12.07 -19.36 12.98
N SER A 249 11.50 -20.24 13.80
CA SER A 249 10.29 -21.02 13.53
C SER A 249 9.19 -20.22 12.83
N TRP A 250 8.92 -20.56 11.56
CA TRP A 250 7.63 -20.26 10.97
C TRP A 250 6.55 -21.06 11.69
N PRO A 251 5.34 -20.52 11.87
CA PRO A 251 4.19 -21.37 12.18
C PRO A 251 4.04 -22.36 11.02
N GLU A 252 3.92 -23.66 11.32
CA GLU A 252 3.67 -24.76 10.35
C GLU A 252 2.37 -24.58 9.52
N ARG A 253 1.73 -23.40 9.57
CA ARG A 253 0.38 -23.11 9.06
C ARG A 253 0.35 -22.47 7.67
N MET A 254 1.50 -22.25 7.03
CA MET A 254 1.55 -21.89 5.60
C MET A 254 1.48 -23.11 4.67
N TYR A 255 1.55 -24.34 5.20
CA TYR A 255 1.11 -25.53 4.49
C TYR A 255 -0.42 -25.59 4.50
N VAL A 256 -1.05 -24.65 3.79
CA VAL A 256 -2.46 -24.79 3.46
C VAL A 256 -2.52 -25.87 2.37
N ASN A 257 -2.87 -27.10 2.78
CA ASN A 257 -3.33 -28.13 1.86
C ASN A 257 -4.58 -27.66 1.09
#